data_AF-A0AAU8FDY1-F1
#
_entry.id   AF-A0AAU8FDY1-F1
#
_cell.length_a   1.000
_cell.length_b   1.000
_cell.length_c   1.000
_cell.angle_alpha   90.00
_cell.angle_beta   90.00
_cell.angle_gamma   90.00
#
_symmetry.space_group_name_H-M   'P 1'
#
loop_
_entity.id
_entity.type
_entity.pdbx_description
1 polymer ?
#
loop_
_entity_poly.entity_id
_entity_poly.type
_entity_poly.pdbx_seq_one_letter_code
_entity_poly.pdbx_strand_id
1 'polypeptide(L)'
;MEEYKYSDKEIQNEKHLSVLNLPVEIPVEEIEAQINNKITGLIYDDNSYEDENNDNLKAKVWKISPIKIVAIDSSFLFEVPLKIWVSAGYKISPLGMTMSGYKDTEFSIRIRLISRIGILPSWQIRSETYVDSYDWISEPSIRVAGINIPIKGMVSRMLNRNFEKITDAIDEQVASNLELRKNAELAWNIARQPVMLSKEYDTWLVIVPTGVEMTPLLAKNNVLRSVIGIKGYTQTITSAEKPAVPPLQKLPDLQIVDKVRDDFKIGLISLVSYEDAARLAAKQFTGEKFSFLGGKIPCGGYFHRYVRTERPARHQGRPQRKH
;
A
#
# COMPACT_ATOMS: atom_id res chain seq x y z
N MET A 1 -16.22 -18.28 -53.57
CA MET A 1 -14.97 -18.33 -52.79
C MET A 1 -14.87 -16.94 -52.17
N GLU A 2 -15.39 -16.77 -50.96
CA GLU A 2 -15.34 -15.47 -50.29
C GLU A 2 -13.91 -15.25 -49.80
N GLU A 3 -13.29 -14.22 -50.33
CA GLU A 3 -11.93 -13.82 -50.04
C GLU A 3 -11.95 -13.08 -48.69
N TYR A 4 -11.48 -13.76 -47.64
CA TYR A 4 -11.39 -13.17 -46.30
C TYR A 4 -10.44 -11.98 -46.33
N LYS A 5 -11.00 -10.78 -46.14
CA LYS A 5 -10.35 -9.49 -46.40
C LYS A 5 -9.43 -8.97 -45.28
N TYR A 6 -9.05 -9.83 -44.34
CA TYR A 6 -8.23 -9.43 -43.20
C TYR A 6 -7.18 -10.50 -42.96
N SER A 7 -5.90 -10.12 -42.98
CA SER A 7 -4.84 -11.05 -42.58
C SER A 7 -4.95 -11.28 -41.07
N ASP A 8 -4.71 -12.52 -40.60
CA ASP A 8 -4.81 -12.91 -39.19
C ASP A 8 -4.00 -12.03 -38.20
N LYS A 9 -3.11 -11.17 -38.71
CA LYS A 9 -2.33 -10.19 -37.92
C LYS A 9 -3.05 -8.87 -37.64
N GLU A 10 -4.14 -8.56 -38.37
CA GLU A 10 -4.87 -7.29 -38.27
C GLU A 10 -6.11 -7.37 -37.36
N ILE A 11 -6.47 -8.54 -36.84
CA ILE A 11 -7.29 -8.63 -35.61
C ILE A 11 -6.41 -8.15 -34.47
N GLN A 12 -6.26 -6.83 -34.41
CA GLN A 12 -5.41 -6.13 -33.48
C GLN A 12 -5.89 -6.43 -32.06
N ASN A 13 -4.88 -6.76 -31.27
CA ASN A 13 -4.88 -6.99 -29.85
C ASN A 13 -5.28 -5.67 -29.14
N GLU A 14 -6.57 -5.29 -29.17
CA GLU A 14 -7.06 -4.06 -28.54
C GLU A 14 -6.93 -4.16 -27.02
N LYS A 15 -5.78 -3.71 -26.52
CA LYS A 15 -5.51 -3.56 -25.09
C LYS A 15 -5.96 -2.17 -24.67
N HIS A 16 -6.97 -2.10 -23.81
CA HIS A 16 -7.38 -0.84 -23.23
C HIS A 16 -6.62 -0.58 -21.93
N LEU A 17 -6.05 0.62 -21.83
CA LEU A 17 -5.56 1.12 -20.56
C LEU A 17 -6.77 1.36 -19.65
N SER A 18 -6.69 0.82 -18.44
CA SER A 18 -7.70 0.93 -17.40
C SER A 18 -7.07 1.37 -16.10
N VAL A 19 -7.87 2.00 -15.25
CA VAL A 19 -7.50 2.32 -13.88
C VAL A 19 -8.48 1.63 -12.94
N LEU A 20 -7.96 0.74 -12.09
CA LEU A 20 -8.74 0.15 -11.00
C LEU A 20 -8.64 1.06 -9.78
N ASN A 21 -9.78 1.59 -9.34
CA ASN A 21 -9.86 2.48 -8.20
C ASN A 21 -10.19 1.70 -6.93
N LEU A 22 -9.30 1.84 -5.94
CA LEU A 22 -9.46 1.29 -4.61
C LEU A 22 -9.55 2.46 -3.61
N PRO A 23 -10.76 2.87 -3.23
CA PRO A 23 -10.92 3.80 -2.12
C PRO A 23 -10.48 3.11 -0.83
N VAL A 24 -9.61 3.79 -0.08
CA VAL A 24 -9.13 3.37 1.23
C VAL A 24 -9.68 4.35 2.26
N GLU A 25 -10.37 3.79 3.25
CA GLU A 25 -10.85 4.53 4.41
C GLU A 25 -10.31 3.87 5.67
N ILE A 26 -9.60 4.64 6.49
CA ILE A 26 -9.01 4.16 7.75
C ILE A 26 -9.57 5.03 8.88
N PRO A 27 -10.38 4.46 9.78
CA PRO A 27 -10.80 5.17 10.98
C PRO A 27 -9.58 5.55 11.83
N VAL A 28 -9.49 6.82 12.26
CA VAL A 28 -8.37 7.29 13.10
C VAL A 28 -8.31 6.52 14.42
N GLU A 29 -9.46 6.04 14.91
CA GLU A 29 -9.56 5.20 16.11
C GLU A 29 -8.78 3.88 15.99
N GLU A 30 -8.71 3.28 14.79
CA GLU A 30 -7.90 2.08 14.57
C GLU A 30 -6.40 2.40 14.66
N ILE A 31 -5.98 3.56 14.15
CA ILE A 31 -4.60 4.05 14.26
C ILE A 31 -4.29 4.31 15.75
N GLU A 32 -5.19 4.98 16.47
CA GLU A 32 -5.09 5.22 17.92
C GLU A 32 -4.93 3.91 18.70
N ALA A 33 -5.74 2.90 18.40
CA ALA A 33 -5.68 1.60 19.04
C ALA A 33 -4.34 0.89 18.76
N GLN A 34 -3.89 0.87 17.49
CA GLN A 34 -2.63 0.24 17.13
C GLN A 34 -1.42 0.91 17.80
N ILE A 35 -1.39 2.24 17.82
CA ILE A 35 -0.32 2.99 18.49
C ILE A 35 -0.34 2.69 19.99
N ASN A 36 -1.51 2.69 20.63
CA ASN A 36 -1.62 2.42 22.05
C ASN A 36 -1.26 0.99 22.46
N ASN A 37 -1.46 0.02 21.57
CA ASN A 37 -1.05 -1.37 21.77
C ASN A 37 0.45 -1.57 21.61
N LYS A 38 1.10 -0.83 20.69
CA LYS A 38 2.54 -0.94 20.45
C LYS A 38 3.36 -0.16 21.49
N ILE A 39 2.93 1.06 21.82
CA ILE A 39 3.64 1.93 22.76
C ILE A 39 3.08 1.69 24.15
N THR A 40 3.77 0.91 24.99
CA THR A 40 3.32 0.63 26.37
C THR A 40 4.45 0.85 27.38
N GLY A 41 4.11 1.35 28.57
CA GLY A 41 5.08 1.47 29.67
C GLY A 41 6.19 2.49 29.40
N LEU A 42 7.44 2.07 29.62
CA LEU A 42 8.66 2.86 29.44
C LEU A 42 8.92 3.03 27.93
N ILE A 43 8.91 4.26 27.45
CA ILE A 43 9.04 4.59 26.02
C ILE A 43 10.41 5.17 25.67
N TYR A 44 11.16 5.64 26.66
CA TYR A 44 12.51 6.16 26.49
C TYR A 44 13.30 5.96 27.79
N ASP A 45 14.55 5.53 27.66
CA ASP A 45 15.48 5.30 28.78
C ASP A 45 16.89 5.73 28.38
N ASP A 46 17.31 6.88 28.91
CA ASP A 46 18.69 7.33 28.86
C ASP A 46 19.34 7.20 30.25
N ASN A 47 20.34 6.32 30.30
CA ASN A 47 21.09 5.98 31.50
C ASN A 47 22.52 6.53 31.50
N SER A 48 22.88 7.36 30.53
CA SER A 48 24.24 7.88 30.33
C SER A 48 24.31 9.38 30.65
N TYR A 49 25.50 9.85 31.03
CA TYR A 49 25.80 11.28 31.15
C TYR A 49 26.80 11.73 30.06
N GLU A 50 27.26 10.79 29.23
CA GLU A 50 28.41 10.93 28.32
C GLU A 50 28.02 10.61 26.87
N ASP A 51 26.79 10.93 26.47
CA ASP A 51 26.38 10.82 25.08
C ASP A 51 26.98 11.99 24.28
N GLU A 52 27.12 11.83 22.96
CA GLU A 52 27.91 12.69 22.03
C GLU A 52 27.61 14.21 22.08
N ASN A 53 26.63 14.64 22.89
CA ASN A 53 26.19 16.02 23.07
C ASN A 53 26.38 16.60 24.50
N ASN A 54 26.95 15.85 25.46
CA ASN A 54 27.30 16.34 26.81
C ASN A 54 26.17 17.11 27.51
N ASP A 55 24.96 16.54 27.53
CA ASP A 55 23.79 17.18 28.17
C ASP A 55 23.70 16.88 29.68
N ASN A 56 24.47 15.90 30.17
CA ASN A 56 24.61 15.52 31.58
C ASN A 56 23.27 15.22 32.26
N LEU A 57 22.37 14.53 31.54
CA LEU A 57 20.99 14.26 31.96
C LEU A 57 20.65 12.78 31.78
N LYS A 58 20.21 12.13 32.87
CA LYS A 58 19.54 10.83 32.77
C LYS A 58 18.04 11.05 32.76
N ALA A 59 17.33 10.43 31.84
CA ALA A 59 15.89 10.59 31.72
C ALA A 59 15.19 9.26 31.42
N LYS A 60 14.07 9.06 32.09
CA LYS A 60 13.15 7.96 31.79
C LYS A 60 11.77 8.52 31.53
N VAL A 61 11.12 8.04 30.48
CA VAL A 61 9.80 8.52 30.07
C VAL A 61 8.85 7.34 29.96
N TRP A 62 7.68 7.47 30.58
CA TRP A 62 6.62 6.46 30.54
C TRP A 62 5.34 7.05 29.98
N LYS A 63 4.65 6.27 29.14
CA LYS A 63 3.24 6.53 28.80
C LYS A 63 2.36 6.18 30.00
N ILE A 64 1.56 7.13 30.49
CA ILE A 64 0.71 6.92 31.68
C ILE A 64 -0.80 6.86 31.40
N SER A 65 -1.21 7.16 30.18
CA SER A 65 -2.60 7.05 29.72
C SER A 65 -2.61 6.84 28.20
N PRO A 66 -3.71 6.34 27.60
CA PRO A 66 -3.81 6.22 26.15
C PRO A 66 -3.50 7.53 25.43
N ILE A 67 -2.75 7.43 24.34
CA ILE A 67 -2.51 8.51 23.38
C ILE A 67 -3.83 8.81 22.69
N LYS A 68 -4.18 10.09 22.56
CA LYS A 68 -5.34 10.52 21.78
C LYS A 68 -4.92 11.09 20.45
N ILE A 69 -5.66 10.74 19.40
CA ILE A 69 -5.35 11.15 18.03
C ILE A 69 -6.59 11.79 17.41
N VAL A 70 -6.39 12.96 16.83
CA VAL A 70 -7.36 13.60 15.95
C VAL A 70 -6.67 13.90 14.63
N ALA A 71 -7.32 13.60 13.52
CA ALA A 71 -6.80 13.95 12.20
C ALA A 71 -7.66 15.03 11.56
N ILE A 72 -7.00 16.08 11.05
CA ILE A 72 -7.61 17.23 10.37
C ILE A 72 -6.82 17.49 9.10
N ASP A 73 -7.48 17.43 7.95
CA ASP A 73 -6.86 17.55 6.64
C ASP A 73 -5.68 16.57 6.47
N SER A 74 -4.45 17.05 6.33
CA SER A 74 -3.24 16.22 6.22
C SER A 74 -2.43 16.13 7.52
N SER A 75 -2.97 16.63 8.64
CA SER A 75 -2.28 16.74 9.92
C SER A 75 -2.92 15.86 11.00
N PHE A 76 -2.06 15.24 11.81
CA PHE A 76 -2.44 14.44 12.97
C PHE A 76 -2.04 15.20 14.24
N LEU A 77 -3.03 15.44 15.10
CA LEU A 77 -2.86 16.02 16.41
C LEU A 77 -2.82 14.87 17.41
N PHE A 78 -1.68 14.75 18.10
CA PHE A 78 -1.50 13.76 19.15
C PHE A 78 -1.52 14.44 20.51
N GLU A 79 -2.20 13.83 21.46
CA GLU A 79 -2.12 14.19 22.86
C GLU A 79 -1.56 13.00 23.64
N VAL A 80 -0.34 13.19 24.16
CA VAL A 80 0.43 12.12 24.80
C VAL A 80 0.65 12.47 26.27
N PRO A 81 -0.01 11.76 27.21
CA PRO A 81 0.23 11.91 28.63
C PRO A 81 1.46 11.09 29.06
N LEU A 82 2.47 11.78 29.57
CA LEU A 82 3.78 11.23 29.90
C LEU A 82 4.12 11.47 31.37
N LYS A 83 4.71 10.46 32.02
CA LYS A 83 5.48 10.61 33.26
C LYS A 83 6.96 10.63 32.90
N ILE A 84 7.70 11.54 33.51
CA ILE A 84 9.12 11.74 33.23
C ILE A 84 9.86 11.73 34.57
N TRP A 85 10.91 10.93 34.64
CA TRP A 85 11.92 10.96 35.70
C TRP A 85 13.19 11.54 35.09
N VAL A 86 13.80 12.51 35.77
CA VAL A 86 15.07 13.10 35.36
C VAL A 86 15.99 13.19 36.57
N SER A 87 17.25 12.80 36.40
CA SER A 87 18.34 13.17 37.31
C SER A 87 19.03 14.42 36.75
N ALA A 88 18.79 15.57 37.38
CA ALA A 88 19.32 16.85 36.92
C ALA A 88 20.28 17.46 37.95
N GLY A 89 21.38 18.02 37.46
CA GLY A 89 22.23 18.92 38.23
C GLY A 89 21.48 20.21 38.55
N TYR A 90 21.40 20.59 39.82
CA TYR A 90 20.81 21.84 40.26
C TYR A 90 21.90 22.78 40.78
N LYS A 91 21.75 24.08 40.49
CA LYS A 91 22.47 25.17 41.14
C LYS A 91 21.44 26.24 41.49
N ILE A 92 21.14 26.37 42.78
CA ILE A 92 20.11 27.27 43.29
C ILE A 92 20.69 28.10 44.43
N SER A 93 20.25 29.36 44.55
CA SER A 93 20.71 30.27 45.60
C SER A 93 19.56 30.77 46.48
N PRO A 94 18.82 29.88 47.17
CA PRO A 94 17.79 30.31 48.10
C PRO A 94 18.43 31.13 49.22
N LEU A 95 17.84 32.31 49.50
CA LEU A 95 18.26 33.19 50.61
C LEU A 95 19.75 33.60 50.56
N GLY A 96 20.37 33.64 49.37
CA GLY A 96 21.76 34.09 49.19
C GLY A 96 22.83 33.01 49.39
N MET A 97 22.46 31.77 49.73
CA MET A 97 23.39 30.64 49.86
C MET A 97 23.36 29.78 48.60
N THR A 98 24.49 29.64 47.90
CA THR A 98 24.57 28.80 46.69
C THR A 98 24.68 27.34 47.06
N MET A 99 23.70 26.54 46.64
CA MET A 99 23.67 25.10 46.77
C MET A 99 23.72 24.45 45.39
N SER A 100 24.58 23.45 45.22
CA SER A 100 24.70 22.70 43.98
C SER A 100 24.86 21.20 44.22
N GLY A 101 24.29 20.39 43.34
CA GLY A 101 24.38 18.92 43.40
C GLY A 101 23.51 18.28 42.33
N TYR A 102 23.29 16.98 42.42
CA TYR A 102 22.36 16.23 41.56
C TYR A 102 21.18 15.74 42.39
N LYS A 103 19.97 15.90 41.86
CA LYS A 103 18.76 15.34 42.45
C LYS A 103 17.83 14.83 41.37
N ASP A 104 17.23 13.70 41.68
CA ASP A 104 16.18 13.12 40.89
C ASP A 104 14.88 13.89 41.12
N THR A 105 14.13 14.08 40.05
CA THR A 105 12.77 14.61 40.09
C THR A 105 11.88 13.76 39.19
N GLU A 106 10.62 13.62 39.60
CA GLU A 106 9.57 13.07 38.75
C GLU A 106 8.51 14.13 38.51
N PHE A 107 7.96 14.13 37.30
CA PHE A 107 6.87 15.00 36.91
C PHE A 107 6.05 14.35 35.81
N SER A 108 4.93 14.97 35.43
CA SER A 108 4.10 14.47 34.35
C SER A 108 3.60 15.62 33.50
N ILE A 109 3.61 15.41 32.19
CA ILE A 109 3.15 16.38 31.20
C ILE A 109 2.15 15.74 30.25
N ARG A 110 1.28 16.57 29.69
CA ARG A 110 0.46 16.25 28.53
C ARG A 110 1.06 17.01 27.36
N ILE A 111 1.80 16.33 26.49
CA ILE A 111 2.40 16.94 25.30
C ILE A 111 1.42 16.86 24.13
N ARG A 112 1.31 17.96 23.39
CA ARG A 112 0.54 18.05 22.14
C ARG A 112 1.52 18.14 20.98
N LEU A 113 1.39 17.21 20.05
CA LEU A 113 2.23 17.11 18.86
C LEU A 113 1.36 17.30 17.63
N ILE A 114 1.91 17.95 16.61
CA ILE A 114 1.31 17.98 15.28
C ILE A 114 2.28 17.26 14.35
N SER A 115 1.78 16.25 13.64
CA SER A 115 2.55 15.50 12.64
C SER A 115 1.87 15.56 11.29
N ARG A 116 2.64 15.85 10.24
CA ARG A 116 2.21 15.71 8.85
C ARG A 116 2.80 14.44 8.29
N ILE A 117 1.95 13.57 7.75
CA ILE A 117 2.38 12.27 7.22
C ILE A 117 2.19 12.27 5.71
N GLY A 118 3.24 11.87 4.99
CA GLY A 118 3.24 11.69 3.54
C GLY A 118 3.83 10.34 3.16
N ILE A 119 3.54 9.92 1.92
CA ILE A 119 4.14 8.74 1.31
C ILE A 119 4.97 9.20 0.11
N LEU A 120 6.24 8.83 0.09
CA LEU A 120 7.17 9.14 -0.98
C LEU A 120 6.98 8.18 -2.18
N PRO A 121 7.44 8.56 -3.40
CA PRO A 121 7.41 7.66 -4.56
C PRO A 121 8.09 6.30 -4.33
N SER A 122 9.09 6.27 -3.44
CA SER A 122 9.80 5.06 -3.02
C SER A 122 8.97 4.10 -2.16
N TRP A 123 7.72 4.45 -1.83
CA TRP A 123 6.84 3.78 -0.86
C TRP A 123 7.28 3.93 0.60
N GLN A 124 8.19 4.86 0.88
CA GLN A 124 8.58 5.21 2.25
C GLN A 124 7.58 6.20 2.84
N ILE A 125 7.21 5.98 4.11
CA ILE A 125 6.48 6.98 4.88
C ILE A 125 7.48 8.02 5.35
N ARG A 126 7.09 9.28 5.23
CA ARG A 126 7.78 10.39 5.86
C ARG A 126 6.79 11.11 6.76
N SER A 127 7.23 11.40 7.98
CA SER A 127 6.52 12.31 8.87
C SER A 127 7.38 13.54 9.14
N GLU A 128 6.70 14.65 9.41
CA GLU A 128 7.29 15.86 9.96
C GLU A 128 6.49 16.23 11.20
N THR A 129 7.09 15.99 12.36
CA THR A 129 6.44 16.18 13.66
C THR A 129 7.03 17.39 14.37
N TYR A 130 6.19 18.17 15.03
CA TYR A 130 6.62 19.25 15.90
C TYR A 130 5.79 19.30 17.18
N VAL A 131 6.38 19.84 18.24
CA VAL A 131 5.69 20.09 19.50
C VAL A 131 4.88 21.38 19.36
N ASP A 132 3.55 21.28 19.51
CA ASP A 132 2.66 22.44 19.55
C ASP A 132 2.69 23.07 20.95
N SER A 133 2.44 22.26 21.97
CA SER A 133 2.35 22.71 23.36
C SER A 133 2.53 21.55 24.34
N TYR A 134 2.68 21.88 25.62
CA TYR A 134 2.56 20.91 26.70
C TYR A 134 1.96 21.54 27.95
N ASP A 135 1.18 20.76 28.68
CA ASP A 135 0.63 21.14 29.98
C ASP A 135 1.24 20.29 31.09
N TRP A 136 1.41 20.89 32.27
CA TRP A 136 1.84 20.16 33.45
C TRP A 136 0.66 19.41 34.05
N ILE A 137 0.79 18.09 34.14
CA ILE A 137 -0.10 17.24 34.94
C ILE A 137 0.36 17.26 36.40
N SER A 138 1.68 17.19 36.61
CA SER A 138 2.32 17.41 37.92
C SER A 138 3.62 18.17 37.73
N GLU A 139 3.87 19.19 38.55
CA GLU A 139 5.04 20.04 38.42
C GLU A 139 6.30 19.42 39.07
N PRO A 140 7.50 19.70 38.54
CA PRO A 140 8.74 19.12 39.05
C PRO A 140 9.24 19.92 40.26
N SER A 141 9.68 19.19 41.29
CA SER A 141 10.23 19.78 42.51
C SER A 141 11.31 18.88 43.12
N ILE A 142 12.34 19.49 43.70
CA ILE A 142 13.41 18.78 44.41
C ILE A 142 13.36 19.09 45.90
N ARG A 143 13.68 18.08 46.74
CA ARG A 143 13.78 18.25 48.19
C ARG A 143 15.24 18.48 48.60
N VAL A 144 15.51 19.65 49.16
CA VAL A 144 16.85 20.05 49.63
C VAL A 144 16.74 20.52 51.08
N ALA A 145 17.51 19.91 51.99
CA ALA A 145 17.52 20.27 53.42
C ALA A 145 16.12 20.34 54.06
N GLY A 146 15.20 19.44 53.67
CA GLY A 146 13.83 19.38 54.16
C GLY A 146 12.83 20.29 53.45
N ILE A 147 13.28 21.25 52.65
CA ILE A 147 12.45 22.21 51.88
C ILE A 147 12.17 21.66 50.48
N ASN A 148 10.94 21.85 49.98
CA ASN A 148 10.57 21.51 48.59
C ASN A 148 10.76 22.72 47.68
N ILE A 149 11.54 22.57 46.61
CA ILE A 149 11.93 23.67 45.72
C ILE A 149 11.38 23.38 44.32
N PRO A 150 10.45 24.20 43.80
CA PRO A 150 9.92 24.02 42.45
C PRO A 150 11.01 24.33 41.42
N ILE A 151 11.19 23.42 40.46
CA ILE A 151 12.19 23.53 39.39
C ILE A 151 11.56 23.61 38.00
N LYS A 152 10.26 23.95 37.92
CA LYS A 152 9.49 24.10 36.69
C LYS A 152 10.23 24.88 35.60
N GLY A 153 10.76 26.07 35.92
CA GLY A 153 11.47 26.91 34.93
C GLY A 153 12.80 26.32 34.43
N MET A 154 13.44 25.43 35.19
CA MET A 154 14.63 24.72 34.73
C MET A 154 14.24 23.60 33.76
N VAL A 155 13.26 22.79 34.15
CA VAL A 155 12.76 21.67 33.34
C VAL A 155 12.11 22.16 32.04
N SER A 156 11.31 23.24 32.08
CA SER A 156 10.76 23.86 30.87
C SER A 156 11.83 24.25 29.87
N ARG A 157 12.96 24.82 30.33
CA ARG A 157 14.08 25.20 29.46
C ARG A 157 14.77 23.96 28.87
N MET A 158 14.91 22.89 29.65
CA MET A 158 15.45 21.62 29.16
C MET A 158 14.54 21.00 28.10
N LEU A 159 13.24 20.89 28.36
CA LEU A 159 12.26 20.35 27.41
C LEU A 159 12.29 21.13 26.10
N ASN A 160 12.17 22.46 26.17
CA ASN A 160 12.16 23.31 24.99
C ASN A 160 13.43 23.20 24.14
N ARG A 161 14.60 22.96 24.74
CA ARG A 161 15.87 22.78 24.02
C ARG A 161 15.98 21.44 23.32
N ASN A 162 15.22 20.43 23.75
CA ASN A 162 15.32 19.06 23.23
C ASN A 162 14.12 18.64 22.39
N PHE A 163 13.11 19.51 22.19
CA PHE A 163 11.93 19.16 21.42
C PHE A 163 12.25 18.71 19.99
N GLU A 164 13.18 19.38 19.30
CA GLU A 164 13.59 18.98 17.95
C GLU A 164 14.17 17.56 17.92
N LYS A 165 15.10 17.25 18.82
CA LYS A 165 15.66 15.89 18.95
C LYS A 165 14.59 14.83 19.24
N ILE A 166 13.62 15.18 20.10
CA ILE A 166 12.51 14.28 20.45
C ILE A 166 11.63 14.03 19.22
N THR A 167 11.29 15.08 18.47
CA THR A 167 10.44 14.97 17.29
C THR A 167 11.14 14.25 16.14
N ASP A 168 12.45 14.48 15.96
CA ASP A 168 13.27 13.76 14.96
C ASP A 168 13.32 12.26 15.27
N ALA A 169 13.52 11.90 16.54
CA ALA A 169 13.52 10.50 16.96
C ALA A 169 12.14 9.85 16.73
N ILE A 170 11.04 10.59 16.94
CA ILE A 170 9.68 10.10 16.61
C ILE A 170 9.56 9.86 15.10
N ASP A 171 9.98 10.82 14.28
CA ASP A 171 9.87 10.73 12.82
C ASP A 171 10.72 9.58 12.25
N GLU A 172 11.89 9.33 12.81
CA GLU A 172 12.73 8.17 12.46
C GLU A 172 12.07 6.84 12.82
N GLN A 173 11.44 6.76 14.00
CA GLN A 173 10.69 5.57 14.41
C GLN A 173 9.47 5.32 13.53
N VAL A 174 8.77 6.37 13.09
CA VAL A 174 7.64 6.24 12.14
C VAL A 174 8.13 5.71 10.79
N ALA A 175 9.22 6.27 10.27
CA ALA A 175 9.79 5.88 8.98
C ALA A 175 10.31 4.41 8.97
N SER A 176 10.88 3.95 10.08
CA SER A 176 11.48 2.61 10.18
C SER A 176 10.49 1.48 10.46
N ASN A 177 9.40 1.74 11.19
CA ASN A 177 8.49 0.70 11.66
C ASN A 177 7.32 0.38 10.70
N LEU A 178 7.18 1.12 9.60
CA LEU A 178 6.07 0.99 8.66
C LEU A 178 6.55 0.49 7.28
N GLU A 179 6.52 -0.82 7.08
CA GLU A 179 6.88 -1.49 5.82
C GLU A 179 5.77 -1.39 4.75
N LEU A 180 5.35 -0.18 4.36
CA LEU A 180 4.32 0.00 3.32
C LEU A 180 4.71 -0.68 2.01
N ARG A 181 5.99 -0.59 1.63
CA ARG A 181 6.50 -1.19 0.40
C ARG A 181 6.19 -2.68 0.31
N LYS A 182 6.40 -3.43 1.39
CA LYS A 182 6.16 -4.88 1.42
C LYS A 182 4.68 -5.21 1.23
N ASN A 183 3.79 -4.47 1.91
CA ASN A 183 2.35 -4.63 1.76
C ASN A 183 1.89 -4.26 0.34
N ALA A 184 2.46 -3.20 -0.23
CA ALA A 184 2.23 -2.81 -1.62
C ALA A 184 2.74 -3.85 -2.62
N GLU A 185 3.91 -4.45 -2.38
CA GLU A 185 4.45 -5.55 -3.21
C GLU A 185 3.54 -6.78 -3.18
N LEU A 186 3.00 -7.15 -2.00
CA LEU A 186 2.02 -8.23 -1.88
C LEU A 186 0.74 -7.92 -2.68
N ALA A 187 0.16 -6.74 -2.49
CA ALA A 187 -1.04 -6.30 -3.20
C ALA A 187 -0.81 -6.23 -4.72
N TRP A 188 0.34 -5.71 -5.14
CA TRP A 188 0.76 -5.66 -6.55
C TRP A 188 0.85 -7.06 -7.17
N ASN A 189 1.40 -8.02 -6.44
CA ASN A 189 1.49 -9.41 -6.90
C ASN A 189 0.11 -10.09 -6.98
N ILE A 190 -0.83 -9.75 -6.10
CA ILE A 190 -2.22 -10.22 -6.16
C ILE A 190 -2.94 -9.62 -7.36
N ALA A 191 -2.81 -8.31 -7.61
CA ALA A 191 -3.47 -7.62 -8.72
C ALA A 191 -3.07 -8.17 -10.12
N ARG A 192 -1.91 -8.82 -10.20
CA ARG A 192 -1.39 -9.48 -11.42
C ARG A 192 -1.94 -10.88 -11.65
N GLN A 193 -2.65 -11.47 -10.68
CA GLN A 193 -3.16 -12.83 -10.81
C GLN A 193 -4.36 -12.85 -11.77
N PRO A 194 -4.40 -13.77 -12.75
CA PRO A 194 -5.58 -13.99 -13.57
C PRO A 194 -6.79 -14.33 -12.70
N VAL A 195 -7.91 -13.67 -13.00
CA VAL A 195 -9.18 -13.82 -12.29
C VAL A 195 -10.17 -14.55 -13.20
N MET A 196 -10.83 -15.59 -12.70
CA MET A 196 -11.85 -16.31 -13.45
C MET A 196 -13.10 -15.43 -13.60
N LEU A 197 -13.45 -15.03 -14.82
CA LEU A 197 -14.68 -14.28 -15.11
C LEU A 197 -15.86 -15.20 -15.36
N SER A 198 -15.66 -16.28 -16.12
CA SER A 198 -16.71 -17.27 -16.41
C SER A 198 -16.16 -18.68 -16.34
N LYS A 199 -16.72 -19.48 -15.42
CA LYS A 199 -16.48 -20.93 -15.34
C LYS A 199 -17.13 -21.71 -16.47
N GLU A 200 -18.20 -21.19 -17.06
CA GLU A 200 -18.94 -21.89 -18.11
C GLU A 200 -18.12 -21.95 -19.41
N TYR A 201 -17.49 -20.82 -19.74
CA TYR A 201 -16.73 -20.60 -20.96
C TYR A 201 -15.21 -20.59 -20.73
N ASP A 202 -14.75 -20.94 -19.53
CA ASP A 202 -13.33 -20.93 -19.15
C ASP A 202 -12.65 -19.59 -19.48
N THR A 203 -13.32 -18.49 -19.17
CA THR A 203 -12.87 -17.14 -19.47
C THR A 203 -12.19 -16.51 -18.27
N TRP A 204 -10.95 -16.08 -18.47
CA TRP A 204 -10.09 -15.43 -17.49
C TRP A 204 -9.88 -13.95 -17.83
N LEU A 205 -9.91 -13.07 -16.84
CA LEU A 205 -9.39 -11.71 -16.92
C LEU A 205 -7.90 -11.75 -16.59
N VAL A 206 -7.08 -11.19 -17.47
CA VAL A 206 -5.66 -10.96 -17.25
C VAL A 206 -5.41 -9.47 -17.20
N ILE A 207 -4.73 -9.02 -16.14
CA ILE A 207 -4.35 -7.64 -15.92
C ILE A 207 -2.83 -7.56 -15.98
N VAL A 208 -2.33 -6.65 -16.82
CA VAL A 208 -0.91 -6.29 -16.89
C VAL A 208 -0.78 -4.88 -16.34
N PRO A 209 -0.59 -4.73 -15.01
CA PRO A 209 -0.49 -3.41 -14.40
C PRO A 209 0.83 -2.75 -14.79
N THR A 210 0.81 -1.43 -14.93
CA THR A 210 1.92 -0.61 -15.43
C THR A 210 2.30 0.51 -14.46
N GLY A 211 1.46 0.83 -13.48
CA GLY A 211 1.74 1.88 -12.51
C GLY A 211 0.74 1.89 -11.35
N VAL A 212 1.14 2.53 -10.25
CA VAL A 212 0.24 2.84 -9.13
C VAL A 212 0.22 4.35 -8.91
N GLU A 213 -0.98 4.89 -8.75
CA GLU A 213 -1.20 6.28 -8.38
C GLU A 213 -2.05 6.36 -7.11
N MET A 214 -1.93 7.44 -6.36
CA MET A 214 -2.66 7.64 -5.12
C MET A 214 -3.00 9.12 -4.91
N THR A 215 -4.19 9.40 -4.39
CA THR A 215 -4.50 10.75 -3.90
C THR A 215 -3.84 11.01 -2.55
N PRO A 216 -3.49 12.27 -2.20
CA PRO A 216 -3.03 12.60 -0.85
C PRO A 216 -3.93 12.03 0.24
N LEU A 217 -3.33 11.67 1.39
CA LEU A 217 -4.08 11.23 2.56
C LEU A 217 -4.79 12.43 3.16
N LEU A 218 -6.12 12.37 3.20
CA LEU A 218 -6.97 13.45 3.72
C LEU A 218 -7.90 12.92 4.80
N ALA A 219 -7.86 13.54 5.97
CA ALA A 219 -8.73 13.22 7.08
C ALA A 219 -9.99 14.11 7.04
N LYS A 220 -11.15 13.45 7.10
CA LYS A 220 -12.45 14.12 7.24
C LYS A 220 -13.36 13.27 8.11
N ASN A 221 -13.97 13.89 9.12
CA ASN A 221 -14.83 13.23 10.11
C ASN A 221 -14.10 12.07 10.84
N ASN A 222 -12.86 12.30 11.26
CA ASN A 222 -12.03 11.30 11.96
C ASN A 222 -11.76 10.00 11.15
N VAL A 223 -11.86 10.08 9.82
CA VAL A 223 -11.53 8.99 8.89
C VAL A 223 -10.51 9.52 7.89
N LEU A 224 -9.36 8.83 7.80
CA LEU A 224 -8.35 9.06 6.78
C LEU A 224 -8.80 8.43 5.46
N ARG A 225 -8.79 9.21 4.38
CA ARG A 225 -9.20 8.77 3.05
C ARG A 225 -8.08 8.97 2.05
N SER A 226 -7.98 8.00 1.15
CA SER A 226 -7.17 8.11 -0.07
C SER A 226 -7.76 7.18 -1.13
N VAL A 227 -7.57 7.50 -2.41
CA VAL A 227 -7.90 6.59 -3.51
C VAL A 227 -6.60 6.11 -4.12
N ILE A 228 -6.43 4.79 -4.20
CA ILE A 228 -5.32 4.15 -4.90
C ILE A 228 -5.83 3.72 -6.28
N GLY A 229 -5.13 4.13 -7.33
CA GLY A 229 -5.37 3.73 -8.71
C GLY A 229 -4.31 2.75 -9.19
N ILE A 230 -4.70 1.56 -9.65
CA ILE A 230 -3.81 0.63 -10.33
C ILE A 230 -4.04 0.76 -11.84
N LYS A 231 -3.06 1.32 -12.54
CA LYS A 231 -3.09 1.46 -14.00
C LYS A 231 -2.64 0.18 -14.64
N GLY A 232 -3.32 -0.27 -15.69
CA GLY A 232 -2.92 -1.47 -16.42
C GLY A 232 -3.70 -1.73 -17.68
N TYR A 233 -3.16 -2.62 -18.50
CA TYR A 233 -3.89 -3.17 -19.64
C TYR A 233 -4.67 -4.39 -19.20
N THR A 234 -5.93 -4.46 -19.64
CA THR A 234 -6.81 -5.60 -19.38
C THR A 234 -7.05 -6.37 -20.66
N GLN A 235 -7.16 -7.69 -20.55
CA GLN A 235 -7.59 -8.56 -21.65
C GLN A 235 -8.28 -9.81 -21.09
N THR A 236 -9.18 -10.38 -21.89
CA THR A 236 -9.77 -11.69 -21.62
C THR A 236 -9.01 -12.80 -22.34
N ILE A 237 -8.85 -13.96 -21.69
CA ILE A 237 -8.29 -15.18 -22.30
C ILE A 237 -9.25 -16.33 -22.05
N THR A 238 -9.57 -17.10 -23.10
CA THR A 238 -10.32 -18.35 -22.97
C THR A 238 -9.34 -19.50 -22.87
N SER A 239 -9.36 -20.23 -21.75
CA SER A 239 -8.44 -21.32 -21.46
C SER A 239 -8.98 -22.19 -20.33
N ALA A 240 -9.02 -23.52 -20.52
CA ALA A 240 -9.38 -24.46 -19.47
C ALA A 240 -8.46 -24.38 -18.24
N GLU A 241 -7.19 -24.00 -18.44
CA GLU A 241 -6.21 -23.82 -17.38
C GLU A 241 -6.03 -22.33 -17.02
N LYS A 242 -5.67 -22.05 -15.76
CA LYS A 242 -5.35 -20.69 -15.33
C LYS A 242 -4.16 -20.15 -16.14
N PRO A 243 -4.30 -18.99 -16.81
CA PRO A 243 -3.20 -18.40 -17.55
C PRO A 243 -1.96 -18.16 -16.69
N ALA A 244 -0.77 -18.29 -17.29
CA ALA A 244 0.47 -17.97 -16.62
C ALA A 244 0.56 -16.46 -16.32
N VAL A 245 1.07 -16.13 -15.14
CA VAL A 245 1.38 -14.74 -14.79
C VAL A 245 2.68 -14.36 -15.51
N PRO A 246 2.74 -13.21 -16.23
CA PRO A 246 3.99 -12.73 -16.82
C PRO A 246 5.11 -12.58 -15.77
N PRO A 247 6.40 -12.61 -16.17
CA PRO A 247 7.53 -12.52 -15.24
C PRO A 247 7.42 -11.37 -14.23
N LEU A 248 8.02 -11.54 -13.05
CA LEU A 248 7.98 -10.56 -11.96
C LEU A 248 8.37 -9.16 -12.42
N GLN A 249 7.39 -8.25 -12.43
CA GLN A 249 7.64 -6.82 -12.49
C GLN A 249 7.85 -6.30 -11.07
N LYS A 250 8.91 -5.51 -10.90
CA LYS A 250 9.14 -4.75 -9.67
C LYS A 250 7.94 -3.82 -9.43
N LEU A 251 7.60 -3.59 -8.16
CA LEU A 251 6.63 -2.57 -7.78
C LEU A 251 7.09 -1.22 -8.35
N PRO A 252 6.27 -0.54 -9.17
CA PRO A 252 6.62 0.76 -9.71
C PRO A 252 6.62 1.81 -8.61
N ASP A 253 7.29 2.94 -8.85
CA ASP A 253 7.23 4.08 -7.94
C ASP A 253 5.79 4.61 -7.84
N LEU A 254 5.42 5.03 -6.63
CA LEU A 254 4.11 5.62 -6.36
C LEU A 254 3.99 7.01 -6.97
N GLN A 255 2.92 7.26 -7.73
CA GLN A 255 2.62 8.59 -8.24
C GLN A 255 1.53 9.26 -7.39
N ILE A 256 1.85 10.39 -6.75
CA ILE A 256 0.84 11.19 -6.05
C ILE A 256 0.14 12.10 -7.06
N VAL A 257 -1.18 12.00 -7.15
CA VAL A 257 -2.02 12.78 -8.09
C VAL A 257 -3.22 13.36 -7.35
N ASP A 258 -3.69 14.54 -7.76
CA ASP A 258 -4.86 15.17 -7.10
C ASP A 258 -6.14 14.36 -7.28
N LYS A 259 -6.23 13.63 -8.40
CA LYS A 259 -7.37 12.78 -8.73
C LYS A 259 -6.90 11.55 -9.50
N VAL A 260 -7.33 10.39 -9.05
CA VAL A 260 -7.24 9.13 -9.78
C VAL A 260 -8.36 9.09 -10.82
N ARG A 261 -8.04 8.69 -12.05
CA ARG A 261 -9.05 8.59 -13.13
C ARG A 261 -10.03 7.45 -12.85
N ASP A 262 -11.28 7.59 -13.28
CA ASP A 262 -12.34 6.60 -13.05
C ASP A 262 -12.74 5.81 -14.30
N ASP A 263 -11.77 5.57 -15.19
CA ASP A 263 -11.99 4.84 -16.42
C ASP A 263 -11.43 3.41 -16.35
N PHE A 264 -12.32 2.47 -16.00
CA PHE A 264 -12.06 1.05 -16.12
C PHE A 264 -12.72 0.49 -17.38
N LYS A 265 -11.93 -0.06 -18.30
CA LYS A 265 -12.40 -0.62 -19.57
C LYS A 265 -11.86 -2.04 -19.76
N ILE A 266 -12.74 -3.02 -19.87
CA ILE A 266 -12.30 -4.39 -20.15
C ILE A 266 -12.20 -4.58 -21.66
N GLY A 267 -11.00 -4.84 -22.17
CA GLY A 267 -10.81 -5.32 -23.53
C GLY A 267 -11.33 -6.75 -23.66
N LEU A 268 -12.45 -6.93 -24.34
CA LEU A 268 -12.94 -8.26 -24.70
C LEU A 268 -12.22 -8.70 -25.98
N ILE A 269 -11.08 -9.36 -25.79
CA ILE A 269 -10.32 -9.92 -26.90
C ILE A 269 -10.78 -11.36 -27.07
N SER A 270 -11.62 -11.62 -28.08
CA SER A 270 -12.09 -12.97 -28.45
C SER A 270 -11.05 -13.75 -29.24
N LEU A 271 -9.80 -13.82 -28.74
CA LEU A 271 -8.81 -14.74 -29.30
C LEU A 271 -8.98 -16.08 -28.59
N VAL A 272 -9.78 -16.96 -29.20
CA VAL A 272 -10.00 -18.32 -28.73
C VAL A 272 -9.15 -19.24 -29.59
N SER A 273 -8.35 -20.11 -28.94
CA SER A 273 -7.60 -21.13 -29.66
C SER A 273 -8.58 -22.06 -30.39
N TYR A 274 -8.18 -22.64 -31.53
CA TYR A 274 -9.03 -23.62 -32.22
C TYR A 274 -9.42 -24.78 -31.28
N GLU A 275 -8.50 -25.20 -30.42
CA GLU A 275 -8.71 -26.27 -29.45
C GLU A 275 -9.78 -25.91 -28.42
N ASP A 276 -9.72 -24.72 -27.84
CA ASP A 276 -10.72 -24.23 -26.89
C ASP A 276 -12.07 -24.00 -27.54
N ALA A 277 -12.10 -23.45 -28.76
CA ALA A 277 -13.32 -23.25 -29.53
C ALA A 277 -14.00 -24.59 -29.83
N ALA A 278 -13.24 -25.58 -30.31
CA ALA A 278 -13.74 -26.92 -30.58
C ALA A 278 -14.23 -27.62 -29.31
N ARG A 279 -13.53 -27.45 -28.19
CA ARG A 279 -13.91 -28.00 -26.89
C ARG A 279 -15.21 -27.40 -26.36
N LEU A 280 -15.34 -26.08 -26.39
CA LEU A 280 -16.55 -25.38 -25.95
C LEU A 280 -17.75 -25.72 -26.84
N ALA A 281 -17.55 -25.76 -28.17
CA ALA A 281 -18.59 -26.19 -29.11
C ALA A 281 -19.01 -27.65 -28.86
N ALA A 282 -18.06 -28.56 -28.68
CA ALA A 282 -18.36 -29.95 -28.36
C ALA A 282 -19.15 -30.04 -27.04
N LYS A 283 -18.75 -29.32 -25.99
CA LYS A 283 -19.46 -29.29 -24.71
C LYS A 283 -20.91 -28.83 -24.86
N GLN A 284 -21.17 -27.83 -25.70
CA GLN A 284 -22.50 -27.26 -25.90
C GLN A 284 -23.40 -28.12 -26.82
N PHE A 285 -22.82 -28.76 -27.84
CA PHE A 285 -23.59 -29.40 -28.91
C PHE A 285 -23.60 -30.93 -28.86
N THR A 286 -22.77 -31.56 -28.01
CA THR A 286 -22.79 -33.03 -27.86
C THR A 286 -24.10 -33.46 -27.17
N GLY A 287 -24.95 -34.19 -27.90
CA GLY A 287 -26.25 -34.69 -27.40
C GLY A 287 -27.46 -33.82 -27.76
N GLU A 288 -27.24 -32.61 -28.27
CA GLU A 288 -28.28 -31.74 -28.83
C GLU A 288 -28.81 -32.35 -30.16
N LYS A 289 -30.14 -32.32 -30.34
CA LYS A 289 -30.81 -32.81 -31.55
C LYS A 289 -31.36 -31.63 -32.33
N PHE A 290 -30.64 -31.21 -33.36
CA PHE A 290 -31.14 -30.18 -34.27
C PHE A 290 -32.10 -30.78 -35.29
N SER A 291 -33.32 -30.24 -35.35
CA SER A 291 -34.30 -30.55 -36.39
C SER A 291 -34.21 -29.48 -37.48
N PHE A 292 -33.70 -29.87 -38.64
CA PHE A 292 -33.79 -29.07 -39.85
C PHE A 292 -35.02 -29.49 -40.66
N LEU A 293 -35.56 -28.57 -41.47
CA LEU A 293 -36.60 -28.86 -42.47
C LEU A 293 -36.05 -29.91 -43.47
N GLY A 294 -36.19 -31.19 -43.14
CA GLY A 294 -35.72 -32.32 -43.95
C GLY A 294 -35.17 -33.54 -43.18
N GLY A 295 -34.90 -33.45 -41.87
CA GLY A 295 -34.44 -34.60 -41.08
C GLY A 295 -33.62 -34.26 -39.83
N LYS A 296 -33.47 -35.22 -38.91
CA LYS A 296 -32.65 -35.11 -37.69
C LYS A 296 -31.30 -35.81 -37.90
N ILE A 297 -30.19 -35.11 -37.69
CA ILE A 297 -28.84 -35.70 -37.66
C ILE A 297 -28.28 -35.51 -36.23
N PRO A 298 -27.88 -36.58 -35.52
CA PRO A 298 -27.23 -36.43 -34.22
C PRO A 298 -25.81 -35.87 -34.40
N CYS A 299 -25.43 -34.89 -33.59
CA CYS A 299 -24.04 -34.41 -33.51
C CYS A 299 -23.18 -35.46 -32.79
N GLY A 300 -22.54 -36.34 -33.56
CA GLY A 300 -21.57 -37.32 -33.06
C GLY A 300 -20.18 -36.69 -32.91
N GLY A 301 -19.62 -36.75 -31.70
CA GLY A 301 -18.33 -36.15 -31.35
C GLY A 301 -17.12 -36.88 -31.94
N TYR A 302 -16.82 -36.68 -33.22
CA TYR A 302 -15.50 -36.92 -33.82
C TYR A 302 -15.27 -35.96 -34.99
N PHE A 303 -14.48 -34.90 -34.76
CA PHE A 303 -13.97 -34.06 -35.85
C PHE A 303 -12.80 -34.77 -36.52
N HIS A 304 -13.07 -35.52 -37.59
CA HIS A 304 -12.04 -36.09 -38.44
C HIS A 304 -11.47 -35.03 -39.41
N ARG A 305 -10.14 -34.92 -39.44
CA ARG A 305 -9.37 -34.12 -40.39
C ARG A 305 -9.58 -34.68 -41.81
N TYR A 306 -10.43 -34.05 -42.63
CA TYR A 306 -10.48 -34.31 -44.07
C TYR A 306 -9.45 -33.42 -44.79
N VAL A 307 -8.29 -33.98 -45.10
CA VAL A 307 -7.40 -33.43 -46.14
C VAL A 307 -7.85 -34.04 -47.47
N ARG A 308 -8.45 -33.23 -48.35
CA ARG A 308 -8.72 -33.62 -49.73
C ARG A 308 -7.46 -33.34 -50.55
N THR A 309 -6.62 -34.35 -50.75
CA THR A 309 -5.58 -34.30 -51.79
C THR A 309 -6.20 -34.62 -53.13
N GLU A 310 -6.42 -33.59 -53.95
CA GLU A 310 -6.74 -33.77 -55.36
C GLU A 310 -5.50 -34.32 -56.07
N ARG A 311 -5.58 -35.57 -56.57
CA ARG A 311 -4.61 -36.11 -57.52
C ARG A 311 -4.88 -35.48 -58.88
N PRO A 312 -3.87 -34.94 -59.59
CA PRO A 312 -4.07 -34.50 -60.96
C PRO A 312 -4.14 -35.71 -61.90
N ALA A 313 -5.13 -35.67 -62.79
CA ALA A 313 -5.33 -36.64 -63.85
C ALA A 313 -4.20 -36.56 -64.90
N ARG A 314 -3.70 -37.73 -65.32
CA ARG A 314 -2.84 -37.88 -66.50
C ARG A 314 -3.64 -37.53 -67.76
N HIS A 315 -3.09 -36.68 -68.61
CA HIS A 315 -3.33 -36.72 -70.05
C HIS A 315 -1.99 -36.86 -70.79
N GLN A 316 -1.88 -37.92 -71.59
CA GLN A 316 -0.80 -38.18 -72.55
C GLN A 316 -0.95 -37.25 -73.77
N GLY A 317 0.17 -36.84 -74.40
CA GLY A 317 0.09 -36.11 -75.66
C GLY A 317 1.34 -35.56 -76.35
N ARG A 318 2.47 -36.29 -76.36
CA ARG A 318 3.56 -36.33 -77.40
C ARG A 318 4.35 -35.06 -77.83
N PRO A 319 5.56 -35.25 -78.45
CA PRO A 319 6.72 -34.33 -78.36
C PRO A 319 7.13 -33.66 -79.68
N GLN A 320 8.04 -32.67 -79.65
CA GLN A 320 9.11 -32.42 -80.66
C GLN A 320 10.06 -31.28 -80.19
N ARG A 321 11.36 -31.59 -79.99
CA ARG A 321 12.56 -31.30 -80.82
C ARG A 321 13.28 -30.00 -80.41
N LYS A 322 14.45 -30.14 -79.76
CA LYS A 322 15.82 -29.94 -80.33
C LYS A 322 16.07 -28.49 -80.81
N HIS A 323 16.84 -27.71 -80.06
CA HIS A 323 18.31 -27.71 -80.16
C HIS A 323 18.96 -27.16 -78.89
#